data_AF-A0A3B9X258-F1
#
_entry.id   AF-A0A3B9X258-F1
#
_cell.length_a   1.000
_cell.length_b   1.000
_cell.length_c   1.000
_cell.angle_alpha   90.00
_cell.angle_beta   90.00
_cell.angle_gamma   90.00
#
_symmetry.space_group_name_H-M   'P 1'
#
loop_
_entity.id
_entity.type
_entity.pdbx_description
1 polymer ?
#
loop_
_entity_poly.entity_id
_entity_poly.type
_entity_poly.pdbx_seq_one_letter_code
_entity_poly.pdbx_strand_id
1 'polypeptide(L)'
;ANMDPKHRDRIAFMRICSGEYTKGMKMRHTRLGKEVKIADAVTFLAGDRSQADGAVSGDIIGLHNHGTIQIGDTFTAGEELKFRGIPHFAPELFRRIRLADPLKLKQLQKGLTQLSEEGSTQVFMPLKNNDLVVGAVGVL
;
A
#
# COMPACT_ATOMS: atom_id res chain seq x y z
N ALA A 1 3.45 5.82 5.39
CA ALA A 1 4.77 6.17 4.86
C ALA A 1 5.82 6.03 5.96
N ASN A 2 6.89 5.26 5.76
CA ASN A 2 8.01 5.21 6.69
C ASN A 2 8.90 6.44 6.44
N MET A 3 9.12 7.26 7.47
CA MET A 3 9.88 8.52 7.38
C MET A 3 11.40 8.32 7.50
N ASP A 4 11.87 7.08 7.69
CA ASP A 4 13.30 6.76 7.76
C ASP A 4 13.86 6.42 6.35
N PRO A 5 14.75 7.26 5.79
CA PRO A 5 15.35 7.04 4.47
C PRO A 5 16.18 5.74 4.37
N LYS A 6 16.57 5.11 5.48
CA LYS A 6 17.32 3.85 5.51
C LYS A 6 16.44 2.60 5.50
N HIS A 7 15.16 2.72 5.86
CA HIS A 7 14.22 1.60 5.90
C HIS A 7 13.17 1.72 4.79
N ARG A 8 13.38 0.96 3.71
CA ARG A 8 12.39 0.84 2.61
C ARG A 8 11.24 -0.10 2.93
N ASP A 9 11.24 -0.71 4.11
CA ASP A 9 10.22 -1.66 4.50
C ASP A 9 8.96 -0.93 4.94
N ARG A 10 7.94 -1.06 4.08
CA ARG A 10 6.57 -0.61 4.32
C ARG A 10 5.79 -1.78 4.93
N ILE A 11 4.76 -1.47 5.70
CA ILE A 11 3.82 -2.49 6.18
C ILE A 11 2.50 -2.29 5.45
N ALA A 12 2.04 -3.33 4.75
CA ALA A 12 0.69 -3.41 4.23
C ALA A 12 -0.21 -4.01 5.31
N PHE A 13 -1.18 -3.24 5.78
CA PHE A 13 -2.19 -3.73 6.72
C PHE A 13 -3.24 -4.53 5.96
N MET A 14 -3.44 -5.77 6.37
CA MET A 14 -4.37 -6.70 5.75
C MET A 14 -5.35 -7.20 6.78
N ARG A 15 -6.65 -7.17 6.42
CA ARG A 15 -7.70 -7.82 7.20
C ARG A 15 -7.86 -9.27 6.76
N ILE A 16 -7.90 -10.17 7.72
CA ILE A 16 -8.26 -11.56 7.47
C ILE A 16 -9.78 -11.63 7.36
N CYS A 17 -10.29 -11.95 6.17
CA CYS A 17 -11.73 -12.03 5.91
C CYS A 17 -12.31 -13.41 6.23
N SER A 18 -11.54 -14.47 6.04
CA SER A 18 -11.94 -15.86 6.29
C SER A 18 -10.72 -16.73 6.56
N GLY A 19 -10.95 -17.91 7.14
CA GLY A 19 -9.88 -18.86 7.47
C GLY A 19 -8.94 -18.35 8.56
N GLU A 20 -7.71 -18.87 8.52
CA GLU A 20 -6.64 -18.55 9.45
C GLU A 20 -5.33 -18.30 8.72
N TYR A 21 -4.56 -17.34 9.22
CA TYR A 21 -3.17 -17.15 8.89
C TYR A 21 -2.32 -18.04 9.81
N THR A 22 -1.36 -18.75 9.22
CA THR A 22 -0.31 -19.46 9.96
C THR A 22 1.06 -19.00 9.48
N LYS A 23 1.99 -18.87 10.44
CA LYS A 23 3.34 -18.40 10.14
C LYS A 23 4.02 -19.25 9.07
N GLY A 24 4.51 -18.60 8.02
CA GLY A 24 5.21 -19.27 6.92
C GLY A 24 4.30 -19.90 5.87
N MET A 25 2.98 -19.71 5.95
CA MET A 25 2.06 -20.20 4.94
C MET A 25 2.32 -19.56 3.57
N LYS A 26 1.91 -20.26 2.51
CA LYS A 26 1.86 -19.72 1.15
C LYS A 26 0.48 -19.14 0.89
N MET A 27 0.45 -17.95 0.32
CA MET A 27 -0.78 -17.27 -0.10
C MET A 27 -0.64 -16.86 -1.56
N ARG A 28 -1.72 -16.98 -2.33
CA ARG A 28 -1.79 -16.49 -3.70
C ARG A 28 -2.12 -15.00 -3.68
N HIS A 29 -1.21 -14.17 -4.16
CA HIS A 29 -1.49 -12.77 -4.47
C HIS A 29 -2.25 -12.72 -5.80
N THR A 30 -3.54 -12.43 -5.76
CA THR A 30 -4.43 -12.59 -6.93
C THR A 30 -4.11 -11.62 -8.07
N ARG A 31 -3.86 -10.33 -7.78
CA ARG A 31 -3.48 -9.33 -8.81
C ARG A 31 -2.19 -9.68 -9.55
N LEU A 32 -1.17 -10.15 -8.84
CA LEU A 32 0.12 -10.53 -9.46
C LEU A 32 0.12 -11.94 -10.03
N GLY A 33 -0.87 -12.77 -9.71
CA GLY A 33 -0.93 -14.18 -10.12
C GLY A 33 0.21 -15.03 -9.55
N LYS A 34 0.76 -14.67 -8.38
CA LYS A 34 1.94 -15.35 -7.79
C LYS A 34 1.62 -15.91 -6.41
N GLU A 35 2.22 -17.05 -6.08
CA GLU A 35 2.31 -17.52 -4.71
C GLU A 35 3.41 -16.76 -3.97
N VAL A 36 3.10 -16.31 -2.76
CA VAL A 36 4.01 -15.59 -1.87
C VAL A 36 4.03 -16.33 -0.53
N LYS A 37 5.21 -16.62 -0.01
CA LYS A 37 5.39 -17.17 1.33
C LYS A 37 5.43 -16.03 2.33
N ILE A 38 4.57 -16.08 3.35
CA ILE A 38 4.47 -15.03 4.38
C ILE A 38 5.01 -15.56 5.70
N ALA A 39 6.30 -15.31 5.97
CA ALA A 39 7.01 -15.86 7.13
C ALA A 39 7.05 -14.92 8.35
N ASP A 40 6.77 -13.64 8.12
CA ASP A 40 7.14 -12.53 8.99
C ASP A 40 5.99 -11.52 9.13
N ALA A 41 4.74 -12.01 9.16
CA ALA A 41 3.60 -11.16 9.45
C ALA A 41 3.68 -10.63 10.89
N VAL A 42 3.20 -9.39 11.07
CA VAL A 42 3.22 -8.67 12.35
C VAL A 42 1.79 -8.49 12.82
N THR A 43 1.51 -8.72 14.11
CA THR A 43 0.26 -8.33 14.76
C THR A 43 0.44 -7.04 15.55
N PHE A 44 -0.66 -6.33 15.75
CA PHE A 44 -0.71 -5.06 16.47
C PHE A 44 -1.59 -5.23 17.70
N LEU A 45 -0.97 -5.47 18.85
CA LEU A 45 -1.68 -5.62 20.12
C LEU A 45 -1.27 -4.47 21.04
N ALA A 46 -2.25 -3.70 21.53
CA ALA A 46 -2.04 -2.61 22.50
C ALA A 46 -0.98 -1.56 22.11
N GLY A 47 -0.73 -1.35 20.82
CA GLY A 47 0.26 -0.38 20.31
C GLY A 47 1.64 -0.97 20.02
N ASP A 48 1.90 -2.20 20.46
CA ASP A 48 3.16 -2.90 20.19
C ASP A 48 3.08 -3.76 18.92
N ARG A 49 4.23 -3.90 18.26
CA ARG A 49 4.43 -4.78 17.11
C ARG A 49 5.05 -6.09 17.58
N SER A 50 4.35 -7.20 17.38
CA SER A 50 4.89 -8.54 17.64
C SER A 50 4.76 -9.43 16.41
N GLN A 51 5.59 -10.47 16.31
CA GLN A 51 5.42 -11.45 15.24
C GLN A 51 4.12 -12.23 15.44
N ALA A 52 3.38 -12.39 14.35
CA ALA A 52 2.17 -13.19 14.33
C ALA A 52 2.54 -14.67 14.13
N ASP A 53 2.31 -15.51 15.14
CA ASP A 53 2.43 -16.97 14.96
C ASP A 53 1.17 -17.56 14.30
N GLY A 54 0.02 -16.93 14.52
CA GLY A 54 -1.23 -17.19 13.81
C GLY A 54 -2.22 -16.03 14.00
N ALA A 55 -3.23 -15.95 13.13
CA ALA A 55 -4.31 -14.95 13.21
C ALA A 55 -5.57 -15.48 12.50
N VAL A 56 -6.76 -15.02 12.89
CA VAL A 56 -8.04 -15.55 12.38
C VAL A 56 -8.91 -14.46 11.75
N SER A 57 -10.05 -14.85 11.17
CA SER A 57 -11.01 -13.90 10.59
C SER A 57 -11.38 -12.77 11.56
N GLY A 58 -11.27 -11.53 11.08
CA GLY A 58 -11.45 -10.32 11.88
C GLY A 58 -10.14 -9.64 12.25
N ASP A 59 -9.04 -10.39 12.38
CA ASP A 59 -7.75 -9.84 12.76
C ASP A 59 -7.14 -8.99 11.64
N ILE A 60 -6.33 -8.02 12.05
CA ILE A 60 -5.48 -7.22 11.18
C ILE A 60 -4.03 -7.66 11.35
N ILE A 61 -3.41 -8.10 10.27
CA ILE A 61 -1.99 -8.42 10.23
C ILE A 61 -1.24 -7.47 9.30
N GLY A 62 0.01 -7.19 9.62
CA GLY A 62 0.93 -6.39 8.83
C GLY A 62 1.84 -7.28 8.00
N LEU A 63 1.86 -7.07 6.69
CA LEU A 63 2.76 -7.75 5.76
C LEU A 63 3.88 -6.80 5.35
N HIS A 64 5.13 -7.28 5.32
CA HIS A 64 6.22 -6.50 4.75
C HIS A 64 5.98 -6.28 3.26
N ASN A 65 6.11 -5.03 2.84
CA ASN A 65 5.84 -4.58 1.49
C ASN A 65 7.06 -3.87 0.90
N HIS A 66 7.70 -4.53 -0.06
CA HIS A 66 8.81 -3.96 -0.83
C HIS A 66 8.33 -3.27 -2.12
N GLY A 67 7.03 -2.93 -2.22
CA GLY A 67 6.41 -2.25 -3.37
C GLY A 67 5.57 -3.13 -4.27
N THR A 68 5.32 -4.37 -3.86
CA THR A 68 4.50 -5.31 -4.62
C THR A 68 3.06 -5.31 -4.16
N ILE A 69 2.75 -4.83 -2.95
CA ILE A 69 1.41 -4.81 -2.37
C ILE A 69 0.81 -3.41 -2.48
N GLN A 70 -0.42 -3.33 -2.99
CA GLN A 70 -1.20 -2.12 -3.19
C GLN A 70 -2.52 -2.19 -2.40
N ILE A 71 -3.11 -1.03 -2.15
CA ILE A 71 -4.46 -0.95 -1.56
C ILE A 71 -5.45 -1.69 -2.47
N GLY A 72 -6.24 -2.59 -1.87
CA GLY A 72 -7.19 -3.40 -2.61
C GLY A 72 -6.67 -4.74 -3.10
N ASP A 73 -5.38 -5.04 -2.90
CA ASP A 73 -4.87 -6.38 -3.19
C ASP A 73 -5.55 -7.43 -2.32
N THR A 74 -5.82 -8.59 -2.93
CA THR A 74 -6.43 -9.74 -2.27
C THR A 74 -5.44 -10.89 -2.24
N PHE A 75 -5.35 -11.54 -1.08
CA PHE A 75 -4.54 -12.73 -0.87
C PHE A 75 -5.47 -13.88 -0.49
N THR A 76 -5.30 -15.03 -1.13
CA THR A 76 -6.13 -16.23 -0.90
C THR A 76 -5.26 -17.46 -0.69
N ALA A 77 -5.87 -18.59 -0.32
CA ALA A 77 -5.19 -19.89 -0.31
C ALA A 77 -5.05 -20.53 -1.71
N GLY A 78 -5.53 -19.86 -2.77
CA GLY A 78 -5.46 -20.38 -4.15
C GLY A 78 -6.61 -19.91 -5.05
N GLU A 79 -7.76 -19.54 -4.46
CA GLU A 79 -8.92 -19.03 -5.18
C GLU A 79 -8.61 -17.70 -5.90
N GLU A 80 -9.13 -17.54 -7.11
CA GLU A 80 -9.04 -16.29 -7.85
C GLU A 80 -10.17 -15.35 -7.44
N LEU A 81 -9.98 -14.69 -6.29
CA LEU A 81 -10.95 -13.79 -5.70
C LEU A 81 -10.40 -12.36 -5.61
N LYS A 82 -11.27 -11.37 -5.79
CA LYS A 82 -10.97 -9.96 -5.59
C LYS A 82 -12.08 -9.31 -4.77
N PHE A 83 -11.73 -8.81 -3.59
CA PHE A 83 -12.66 -8.03 -2.77
C PHE A 83 -13.05 -6.74 -3.50
N ARG A 84 -14.32 -6.37 -3.39
CA ARG A 84 -14.88 -5.10 -3.90
C ARG A 84 -15.18 -4.16 -2.73
N GLY A 85 -15.41 -2.89 -3.05
CA GLY A 85 -15.88 -1.91 -2.06
C GLY A 85 -14.79 -1.24 -1.22
N ILE A 86 -13.52 -1.38 -1.60
CA ILE A 86 -12.45 -0.52 -1.06
C ILE A 86 -12.53 0.83 -1.78
N PRO A 87 -12.97 1.90 -1.09
CA PRO A 87 -13.26 3.16 -1.75
C PRO A 87 -11.97 3.95 -2.04
N HIS A 88 -12.01 4.72 -3.11
CA HIS A 88 -11.14 5.88 -3.29
C HIS A 88 -11.97 7.13 -3.01
N PHE A 89 -11.53 7.93 -2.04
CA PHE A 89 -12.19 9.19 -1.72
C PHE A 89 -11.74 10.28 -2.69
N ALA A 90 -12.67 11.13 -3.12
CA ALA A 90 -12.32 12.30 -3.93
C ALA A 90 -11.44 13.24 -3.09
N PRO A 91 -10.31 13.74 -3.63
CA PRO A 91 -9.49 14.72 -2.92
C PRO A 91 -10.23 16.04 -2.73
N GLU A 92 -10.01 16.69 -1.59
CA GLU A 92 -10.58 18.00 -1.27
C GLU A 92 -9.58 19.14 -1.51
N LEU A 93 -8.28 18.82 -1.50
CA LEU A 93 -7.19 19.77 -1.62
C LEU A 93 -6.36 19.45 -2.85
N PHE A 94 -6.11 20.45 -3.69
CA PHE A 94 -5.30 20.31 -4.89
C PHE A 94 -4.11 21.27 -4.86
N ARG A 95 -2.91 20.76 -5.13
CA ARG A 95 -1.70 21.56 -5.27
C ARG A 95 -0.97 21.18 -6.53
N ARG A 96 -0.56 22.17 -7.31
CA ARG A 96 0.32 21.96 -8.46
C ARG A 96 1.77 21.93 -8.00
N ILE A 97 2.51 20.91 -8.42
CA ILE A 97 3.93 20.78 -8.15
C ILE A 97 4.71 21.51 -9.23
N ARG A 98 5.66 22.33 -8.79
CA ARG A 98 6.69 22.94 -9.65
C ARG A 98 8.05 22.57 -9.11
N LEU A 99 8.92 22.09 -9.99
CA LEU A 99 10.30 21.82 -9.65
C LEU A 99 11.09 23.12 -9.64
N ALA A 100 11.85 23.34 -8.57
CA ALA A 100 12.88 24.39 -8.55
C ALA A 100 14.07 24.02 -9.47
N ASP A 101 14.41 22.73 -9.53
CA ASP A 101 15.47 22.18 -10.38
C ASP A 101 14.86 21.23 -11.44
N PRO A 102 14.83 21.62 -12.73
CA PRO A 102 14.30 20.80 -13.82
C PRO A 102 14.99 19.44 -13.98
N LEU A 103 16.26 19.30 -13.55
CA LEU A 103 17.02 18.06 -13.71
C LEU A 103 16.50 16.93 -12.80
N LYS A 104 15.68 17.24 -11.80
CA LYS A 104 15.12 16.28 -10.84
C LYS A 104 13.78 15.67 -11.27
N LEU A 105 13.32 15.90 -12.50
CA LEU A 105 12.01 15.44 -12.99
C LEU A 105 11.79 13.92 -12.79
N LYS A 106 12.79 13.10 -13.10
CA LYS A 106 12.70 11.64 -12.93
C LYS A 106 12.52 11.23 -11.46
N GLN A 107 13.19 11.93 -10.54
CA GLN A 107 13.07 11.65 -9.10
C GLN A 107 11.69 12.05 -8.59
N LEU A 108 11.16 13.19 -9.06
CA LEU A 108 9.81 13.63 -8.73
C LEU A 108 8.77 12.62 -9.19
N GLN A 109 8.81 12.21 -10.45
CA GLN A 109 7.86 11.23 -10.98
C GLN A 109 7.88 9.93 -10.16
N LYS A 110 9.07 9.42 -9.85
CA LYS A 110 9.22 8.22 -9.01
C LYS A 110 8.64 8.41 -7.61
N GLY A 111 8.89 9.55 -6.97
CA GLY A 111 8.35 9.85 -5.65
C GLY A 111 6.82 9.97 -5.64
N LEU A 112 6.26 10.61 -6.67
CA LEU A 112 4.80 10.76 -6.81
C LEU A 112 4.10 9.42 -7.05
N THR A 113 4.67 8.55 -7.89
CA THR A 113 4.15 7.19 -8.07
C THR A 113 4.13 6.44 -6.74
N GLN A 114 5.21 6.51 -5.97
CA GLN A 114 5.29 5.84 -4.66
C GLN A 114 4.25 6.38 -3.67
N LEU A 115 4.07 7.70 -3.58
CA LEU A 115 3.06 8.30 -2.69
C LEU A 115 1.63 7.93 -3.10
N SER A 116 1.39 7.79 -4.41
CA SER A 116 0.10 7.33 -4.94
C SER A 116 -0.16 5.86 -4.62
N GLU A 117 0.86 4.99 -4.71
CA GLU A 117 0.74 3.57 -4.33
C GLU A 117 0.45 3.40 -2.82
N GLU A 118 0.93 4.32 -1.99
CA GLU A 118 0.66 4.34 -0.56
C GLU A 118 -0.74 4.89 -0.20
N GLY A 119 -1.53 5.31 -1.20
CA GLY A 119 -2.87 5.87 -1.01
C GLY A 119 -2.91 7.20 -0.25
N SER A 120 -1.74 7.81 0.00
CA SER A 120 -1.63 9.04 0.77
C SER A 120 -2.04 10.26 -0.03
N THR A 121 -1.83 10.23 -1.35
CA THR A 121 -2.15 11.33 -2.27
C THR A 121 -2.50 10.80 -3.66
N GLN A 122 -3.37 11.48 -4.40
CA GLN A 122 -3.68 11.16 -5.79
C GLN A 122 -2.90 12.07 -6.73
N VAL A 123 -2.36 11.54 -7.82
CA VAL A 123 -1.58 12.30 -8.80
C VAL A 123 -2.39 12.43 -10.09
N PHE A 124 -2.55 13.66 -10.56
CA PHE A 124 -3.29 14.02 -11.76
C PHE A 124 -2.37 14.70 -12.77
N MET A 125 -2.49 14.29 -14.03
CA MET A 125 -1.80 14.87 -15.20
C MET A 125 -2.88 15.41 -16.15
N PRO A 126 -3.09 16.74 -16.21
CA PRO A 126 -4.08 17.32 -17.12
C PRO A 126 -3.75 16.98 -18.58
N LEU A 127 -4.76 16.70 -19.40
CA LEU A 127 -4.55 16.33 -20.80
C LEU A 127 -3.98 17.47 -21.67
N LYS A 128 -4.10 18.72 -21.20
CA LYS A 128 -3.74 19.93 -21.97
C LYS A 128 -2.29 20.38 -21.75
N ASN A 129 -1.62 19.90 -20.71
CA ASN A 129 -0.28 20.35 -20.36
C ASN A 129 0.49 19.28 -19.56
N ASN A 130 1.74 19.58 -19.22
CA ASN A 130 2.60 18.68 -18.43
C ASN A 130 2.62 19.04 -16.94
N ASP A 131 1.62 19.75 -16.43
CA ASP A 131 1.55 20.07 -15.01
C ASP A 131 1.31 18.78 -14.20
N LEU A 132 1.96 18.68 -13.05
CA LEU A 132 1.70 17.62 -12.07
C LEU A 132 0.86 18.22 -10.95
N VAL A 133 -0.33 17.67 -10.73
CA VAL A 133 -1.25 18.10 -9.68
C VAL A 133 -1.42 16.97 -8.68
N VAL A 134 -1.30 17.27 -7.39
CA VAL A 134 -1.52 16.32 -6.32
C VAL A 134 -2.81 16.68 -5.58
N GLY A 135 -3.65 15.67 -5.38
CA GLY A 135 -4.84 15.72 -4.56
C GLY A 135 -4.62 15.06 -3.20
N ALA A 136 -5.08 15.68 -2.12
CA ALA A 136 -5.15 15.10 -0.79
C ALA A 136 -6.54 15.27 -0.17
N VAL A 137 -6.91 14.37 0.75
CA VAL A 137 -8.17 14.45 1.52
C VAL A 137 -7.99 15.34 2.77
N GLY A 138 -6.77 15.53 3.27
CA GLY A 138 -6.47 16.35 4.45
C GLY A 138 -5.22 17.21 4.28
N VAL A 139 -5.12 18.28 5.09
CA VAL A 139 -4.11 19.34 4.94
C VAL A 139 -2.71 18.93 5.43
N LEU A 140 -2.65 17.96 6.36
CA LEU A 140 -1.47 17.42 7.08
C LEU A 140 -0.27 18.38 7.22
#